data_AF-W0M0P4-F1
#
_entry.id   AF-W0M0P4-F1
#
_cell.length_a   1.000
_cell.length_b   1.000
_cell.length_c   1.000
_cell.angle_alpha   90.00
_cell.angle_beta   90.00
_cell.angle_gamma   90.00
#
_symmetry.space_group_name_H-M   'P 1'
#
loop_
_entity.id
_entity.type
_entity.pdbx_description
1 polymer ?
#
loop_
_entity_poly.entity_id
_entity_poly.type
_entity_poly.pdbx_seq_one_letter_code
_entity_poly.pdbx_strand_id
1 'polypeptide(L)'
;MQPNQDEKDVKDLFKKLNQKYGGHELLEVAIHRDEGYFLKDDIAYYPTKNILNKNGDWYVCSDNSIKKPKQDDFDRIVNIDEFEKVYNYHAHAKFSMFDRETGKTARMQKKDMSERIKFVSDELGLLFAPDQETSRIKKSVNLVKDEHLARARELEAQKELKQELAKAKDLQEINKKLREELKEIGASRADYAQLEALNKSLMEKVKARDLTFLELNKKIDEYKQEKAPKTNEIVLDDKSIPEKEKEVLKQFTSDLTISMQKRDKKRNSNS
;
A
#
# COMPACT_ATOMS: atom_id res chain seq x y z
N MET A 1 -15.13 -14.75 13.61
CA MET A 1 -15.43 -16.17 13.29
C MET A 1 -14.15 -16.84 12.84
N GLN A 2 -14.07 -18.17 12.91
CA GLN A 2 -12.93 -18.91 12.37
C GLN A 2 -12.96 -18.92 10.83
N PRO A 3 -11.81 -19.04 10.15
CA PRO A 3 -11.75 -18.98 8.68
C PRO A 3 -12.59 -20.03 7.95
N ASN A 4 -12.82 -21.19 8.56
CA ASN A 4 -13.60 -22.28 7.99
C ASN A 4 -15.10 -22.21 8.31
N GLN A 5 -15.56 -21.25 9.12
CA GLN A 5 -16.95 -21.16 9.55
C GLN A 5 -17.86 -20.45 8.56
N ASP A 6 -19.06 -20.98 8.33
CA ASP A 6 -20.00 -20.47 7.34
C ASP A 6 -21.37 -20.12 7.92
N GLU A 7 -22.34 -19.88 7.03
CA GLU A 7 -23.70 -19.49 7.40
C GLU A 7 -24.42 -20.58 8.19
N LYS A 8 -24.09 -21.84 7.95
CA LYS A 8 -24.67 -22.97 8.65
C LYS A 8 -24.21 -22.99 10.11
N ASP A 9 -22.93 -22.72 10.37
CA ASP A 9 -22.41 -22.63 11.74
C ASP A 9 -23.12 -21.53 12.54
N VAL A 10 -23.37 -20.37 11.91
CA VAL A 10 -24.12 -19.28 12.55
C VAL A 10 -25.57 -19.68 12.79
N LYS A 11 -26.24 -20.30 11.81
CA LYS A 11 -27.62 -20.80 11.97
C LYS A 11 -27.73 -21.81 13.10
N ASP A 12 -26.78 -22.74 13.20
CA ASP A 12 -26.76 -23.77 14.23
C ASP A 12 -26.46 -23.18 15.62
N LEU A 13 -25.58 -22.17 15.71
CA LEU A 13 -25.40 -21.38 16.94
C LEU A 13 -26.72 -20.74 17.40
N PHE A 14 -27.47 -20.09 16.49
CA PHE A 14 -28.73 -19.44 16.86
C PHE A 14 -29.82 -20.43 17.29
N LYS A 15 -29.87 -21.63 16.68
CA LYS A 15 -30.75 -22.71 17.17
C LYS A 15 -30.41 -23.11 18.61
N LYS A 16 -29.12 -23.31 18.91
CA LYS A 16 -28.65 -23.67 20.26
C LYS A 16 -28.88 -22.55 21.28
N LEU A 17 -28.70 -21.28 20.87
CA LEU A 17 -29.04 -20.11 21.69
C LEU A 17 -30.53 -20.06 22.02
N ASN A 18 -31.40 -20.31 21.05
CA ASN A 18 -32.84 -20.37 21.26
C ASN A 18 -33.19 -21.52 22.23
N GLN A 19 -32.68 -22.73 21.99
CA GLN A 19 -32.92 -23.87 22.88
C GLN A 19 -32.50 -23.61 24.33
N LYS A 20 -31.36 -22.95 24.55
CA LYS A 20 -30.83 -22.71 25.89
C LYS A 20 -31.50 -21.54 26.61
N TYR A 21 -31.79 -20.46 25.89
CA TYR A 21 -32.16 -19.19 26.51
C TYR A 21 -33.55 -18.66 26.12
N GLY A 22 -34.23 -19.33 25.19
CA GLY A 22 -35.39 -18.81 24.47
C GLY A 22 -35.04 -17.63 23.56
N GLY A 23 -35.98 -17.24 22.70
CA GLY A 23 -35.79 -16.18 21.71
C GLY A 23 -34.64 -16.50 20.76
N HIS A 24 -33.87 -15.51 20.30
CA HIS A 24 -32.75 -15.72 19.37
C HIS A 24 -33.20 -16.39 18.06
N GLU A 25 -34.41 -16.09 17.61
CA GLU A 25 -34.90 -16.54 16.30
C GLU A 25 -34.17 -15.73 15.22
N LEU A 26 -33.25 -16.39 14.52
CA LEU A 26 -32.46 -15.76 13.45
C LEU A 26 -33.37 -15.37 12.28
N LEU A 27 -33.32 -14.09 11.90
CA LEU A 27 -34.12 -13.53 10.80
C LEU A 27 -33.27 -13.38 9.54
N GLU A 28 -32.05 -12.89 9.69
CA GLU A 28 -31.12 -12.61 8.58
C GLU A 28 -29.69 -12.82 9.06
N VAL A 29 -28.85 -13.36 8.18
CA VAL A 29 -27.41 -13.49 8.40
C VAL A 29 -26.66 -13.10 7.14
N ALA A 30 -25.60 -12.30 7.32
CA ALA A 30 -24.65 -11.95 6.27
C ALA A 30 -23.23 -12.21 6.80
N ILE A 31 -22.38 -12.84 5.99
CA ILE A 31 -20.99 -13.14 6.36
C ILE A 31 -20.07 -12.34 5.45
N HIS A 32 -19.17 -11.56 6.06
CA HIS A 32 -18.20 -10.77 5.36
C HIS A 32 -16.82 -11.41 5.51
N ARG A 33 -16.19 -11.69 4.36
CA ARG A 33 -14.88 -12.36 4.25
C ARG A 33 -13.86 -11.56 3.44
N ASP A 34 -14.33 -10.51 2.81
CA ASP A 34 -13.62 -9.56 1.97
C ASP A 34 -13.20 -8.30 2.74
N GLU A 35 -13.65 -8.14 3.98
CA GLU A 35 -13.29 -7.04 4.85
C GLU A 35 -12.00 -7.28 5.65
N GLY A 36 -11.36 -6.17 6.06
CA GLY A 36 -10.11 -6.23 6.79
C GLY A 36 -9.35 -4.91 6.79
N TYR A 37 -8.03 -5.01 6.84
CA TYR A 37 -7.10 -3.89 6.70
C TYR A 37 -5.83 -4.33 5.98
N PHE A 38 -5.04 -3.36 5.54
CA PHE A 38 -3.75 -3.58 4.89
C PHE A 38 -2.62 -3.32 5.88
N LEU A 39 -1.56 -4.12 5.84
CA LEU A 39 -0.38 -3.97 6.68
C LEU A 39 0.85 -3.73 5.80
N LYS A 40 1.66 -2.72 6.14
CA LYS A 40 2.94 -2.45 5.49
C LYS A 40 3.88 -1.79 6.50
N ASP A 41 5.11 -2.29 6.63
CA ASP A 41 6.10 -1.78 7.58
C ASP A 41 5.57 -1.62 9.03
N ASP A 42 4.82 -2.62 9.52
CA ASP A 42 4.13 -2.60 10.84
C ASP A 42 3.06 -1.51 11.00
N ILE A 43 2.65 -0.88 9.90
CA ILE A 43 1.59 0.13 9.85
C ILE A 43 0.30 -0.50 9.33
N ALA A 44 -0.79 -0.35 10.08
CA ALA A 44 -2.13 -0.78 9.67
C ALA A 44 -2.90 0.34 8.95
N TYR A 45 -3.30 0.06 7.72
CA TYR A 45 -4.09 0.93 6.85
C TYR A 45 -5.50 0.39 6.71
N TYR A 46 -6.44 1.04 7.39
CA TYR A 46 -7.86 0.67 7.30
C TYR A 46 -8.52 1.31 6.07
N PRO A 47 -9.24 0.54 5.25
CA PRO A 47 -10.08 1.08 4.18
C PRO A 47 -10.99 2.20 4.69
N THR A 48 -11.22 3.20 3.84
CA THR A 48 -12.02 4.42 4.09
C THR A 48 -11.51 5.32 5.22
N LYS A 49 -10.44 4.96 5.92
CA LYS A 49 -9.86 5.74 7.03
C LYS A 49 -8.44 6.20 6.72
N ASN A 50 -7.58 5.27 6.34
CA ASN A 50 -6.15 5.50 6.12
C ASN A 50 -5.76 5.22 4.66
N ILE A 51 -6.57 4.42 3.95
CA ILE A 51 -6.39 4.10 2.53
C ILE A 51 -7.75 4.06 1.84
N LEU A 52 -7.82 4.56 0.62
CA LEU A 52 -9.05 4.68 -0.14
C LEU A 52 -8.84 4.20 -1.58
N ASN A 53 -9.74 3.35 -2.08
CA ASN A 53 -9.77 3.01 -3.49
C ASN A 53 -10.58 4.07 -4.26
N LYS A 54 -9.98 4.66 -5.30
CA LYS A 54 -10.64 5.55 -6.24
C LYS A 54 -10.47 4.96 -7.64
N ASN A 55 -11.55 4.44 -8.20
CA ASN A 55 -11.59 3.93 -9.58
C ASN A 55 -10.54 2.84 -9.92
N GLY A 56 -10.20 1.97 -8.95
CA GLY A 56 -9.24 0.88 -9.14
C GLY A 56 -7.87 1.15 -8.50
N ASP A 57 -7.48 2.42 -8.40
CA ASP A 57 -6.22 2.81 -7.76
C ASP A 57 -6.39 3.06 -6.26
N TRP A 58 -5.38 2.69 -5.48
CA TRP A 58 -5.38 2.89 -4.04
C TRP A 58 -4.57 4.13 -3.66
N TYR A 59 -5.13 4.93 -2.77
CA TYR A 59 -4.55 6.19 -2.31
C TYR A 59 -4.45 6.22 -0.79
N VAL A 60 -3.38 6.82 -0.29
CA VAL A 60 -3.20 7.18 1.12
C VAL A 60 -3.09 8.70 1.24
N CYS A 61 -3.42 9.24 2.40
CA CYS A 61 -3.22 10.67 2.67
C CYS A 61 -1.72 10.93 2.91
N SER A 62 -1.12 11.83 2.14
CA SER A 62 0.26 12.28 2.37
C SER A 62 0.37 13.17 3.62
N ASP A 63 -0.68 13.93 3.93
CA ASP A 63 -0.72 14.82 5.08
C ASP A 63 -1.10 14.10 6.38
N ASN A 64 -0.05 13.71 7.10
CA ASN A 64 -0.14 13.07 8.41
C ASN A 64 -0.69 13.98 9.52
N SER A 65 -0.96 15.26 9.29
CA SER A 65 -1.59 16.14 10.27
C SER A 65 -3.12 15.93 10.33
N ILE A 66 -3.74 15.47 9.24
CA ILE A 66 -5.20 15.39 9.11
C ILE A 66 -5.74 14.19 9.88
N LYS A 67 -6.40 14.41 11.03
CA LYS A 67 -6.93 13.31 11.87
C LYS A 67 -8.08 12.53 11.25
N LYS A 68 -8.85 13.17 10.36
CA LYS A 68 -10.03 12.60 9.70
C LYS A 68 -10.04 13.02 8.23
N PRO A 69 -9.20 12.37 7.39
CA PRO A 69 -9.11 12.72 5.99
C PRO A 69 -10.44 12.51 5.29
N LYS A 70 -10.84 13.49 4.48
CA LYS A 70 -11.93 13.41 3.52
C LYS A 70 -11.43 12.74 2.24
N GLN A 71 -12.36 12.41 1.35
CA GLN A 71 -12.05 11.76 0.08
C GLN A 71 -10.97 12.50 -0.73
N ASP A 72 -10.97 13.84 -0.73
CA ASP A 72 -10.01 14.64 -1.49
C ASP A 72 -8.61 14.66 -0.88
N ASP A 73 -8.48 14.37 0.42
CA ASP A 73 -7.19 14.37 1.14
C ASP A 73 -6.34 13.12 0.81
N PHE A 74 -6.91 12.12 0.13
CA PHE A 74 -6.19 10.92 -0.34
C PHE A 74 -5.56 11.18 -1.70
N ASP A 75 -4.29 11.59 -1.69
CA ASP A 75 -3.55 12.14 -2.84
C ASP A 75 -2.40 11.24 -3.31
N ARG A 76 -1.77 10.48 -2.40
CA ARG A 76 -0.62 9.62 -2.72
C ARG A 76 -1.07 8.25 -3.21
N ILE A 77 -0.88 7.97 -4.49
CA ILE A 77 -1.10 6.63 -5.07
C ILE A 77 -0.12 5.61 -4.47
N VAL A 78 -0.61 4.40 -4.20
CA VAL A 78 0.19 3.29 -3.64
C VAL A 78 -0.06 2.01 -4.41
N ASN A 79 0.99 1.20 -4.56
CA ASN A 79 0.86 -0.16 -5.06
C ASN A 79 0.35 -1.08 -3.94
N ILE A 80 -0.86 -1.61 -4.07
CA ILE A 80 -1.50 -2.43 -3.04
C ILE A 80 -0.85 -3.81 -2.89
N ASP A 81 -0.12 -4.28 -3.91
CA ASP A 81 0.57 -5.58 -3.87
C ASP A 81 1.75 -5.57 -2.90
N GLU A 82 2.23 -4.39 -2.49
CA GLU A 82 3.25 -4.23 -1.46
C GLU A 82 2.68 -4.30 -0.03
N PHE A 83 1.37 -4.49 0.12
CA PHE A 83 0.70 -4.57 1.41
C PHE A 83 0.22 -5.99 1.68
N GLU A 84 0.41 -6.44 2.92
CA GLU A 84 -0.21 -7.66 3.41
C GLU A 84 -1.69 -7.41 3.72
N LYS A 85 -2.58 -8.27 3.21
CA LYS A 85 -4.02 -8.18 3.51
C LYS A 85 -4.33 -8.96 4.78
N VAL A 86 -4.80 -8.26 5.81
CA VAL A 86 -5.25 -8.87 7.05
C VAL A 86 -6.78 -8.89 7.08
N TYR A 87 -7.35 -10.08 6.93
CA TYR A 87 -8.79 -10.27 6.88
C TYR A 87 -9.43 -10.30 8.27
N ASN A 88 -10.62 -9.71 8.38
CA ASN A 88 -11.44 -9.78 9.58
C ASN A 88 -12.77 -10.49 9.28
N TYR A 89 -12.79 -11.81 9.46
CA TYR A 89 -13.97 -12.63 9.20
C TYR A 89 -15.04 -12.44 10.28
N HIS A 90 -16.19 -11.90 9.90
CA HIS A 90 -17.30 -11.63 10.80
C HIS A 90 -18.66 -11.84 10.13
N ALA A 91 -19.70 -11.95 10.96
CA ALA A 91 -21.07 -12.07 10.51
C ALA A 91 -21.95 -11.00 11.17
N HIS A 92 -22.88 -10.47 10.38
CA HIS A 92 -24.00 -9.70 10.86
C HIS A 92 -25.21 -10.63 10.98
N ALA A 93 -25.77 -10.71 12.18
CA ALA A 93 -26.98 -11.49 12.44
C ALA A 93 -28.08 -10.57 12.96
N LYS A 94 -29.22 -10.53 12.25
CA LYS A 94 -30.45 -9.92 12.76
C LYS A 94 -31.32 -11.04 13.31
N PHE A 95 -31.79 -10.89 14.53
CA PHE A 95 -32.57 -11.92 15.21
C PHE A 95 -33.64 -11.29 16.10
N SER A 96 -34.70 -12.06 16.32
CA SER A 96 -35.78 -11.71 17.22
C SER A 96 -35.49 -12.24 18.62
N MET A 97 -35.71 -11.40 19.62
CA MET A 97 -35.71 -11.80 21.02
C MET A 97 -37.00 -12.52 21.43
N PHE A 98 -38.05 -12.38 20.63
CA PHE A 98 -39.34 -13.02 20.84
C PHE A 98 -39.31 -14.44 20.26
N ASP A 99 -39.70 -15.39 21.08
CA ASP A 99 -39.91 -16.78 20.71
C ASP A 99 -41.38 -16.97 20.34
N ARG A 100 -41.62 -17.27 19.07
CA ARG A 100 -42.97 -17.49 18.53
C ARG A 100 -43.65 -18.74 19.06
N GLU A 101 -42.90 -19.76 19.44
CA GLU A 101 -43.46 -21.02 19.94
C GLU A 101 -43.91 -20.88 21.39
N THR A 102 -43.07 -20.27 22.23
CA THR A 102 -43.37 -20.13 23.66
C THR A 102 -44.09 -18.84 24.02
N GLY A 103 -44.13 -17.86 23.10
CA GLY A 103 -44.69 -16.52 23.33
C GLY A 103 -43.88 -15.67 24.31
N LYS A 104 -42.63 -16.06 24.61
CA LYS A 104 -41.77 -15.39 25.59
C LYS A 104 -40.68 -14.57 24.90
N THR A 105 -40.25 -13.50 25.55
CA THR A 105 -39.13 -12.68 25.09
C THR A 105 -37.90 -12.97 25.94
N ALA A 106 -36.79 -13.36 25.31
CA ALA A 106 -35.52 -13.51 25.99
C ALA A 106 -35.01 -12.14 26.49
N ARG A 107 -34.55 -12.09 27.74
CA ARG A 107 -33.99 -10.88 28.34
C ARG A 107 -32.47 -10.81 28.12
N MET A 108 -32.00 -9.66 27.64
CA MET A 108 -30.57 -9.36 27.46
C MET A 108 -30.07 -8.46 28.61
N GLN A 109 -30.04 -8.98 29.83
CA GLN A 109 -29.50 -8.22 30.97
C GLN A 109 -27.98 -8.32 31.00
N LYS A 110 -27.30 -7.24 31.43
CA LYS A 110 -25.83 -7.16 31.52
C LYS A 110 -25.21 -8.32 32.31
N LYS A 111 -25.88 -8.76 33.39
CA LYS A 111 -25.44 -9.89 34.23
C LYS A 111 -25.39 -11.23 33.48
N ASP A 112 -26.26 -11.41 32.47
CA ASP A 112 -26.39 -12.65 31.71
C ASP A 112 -25.57 -12.60 30.40
N MET A 113 -25.06 -11.42 30.01
CA MET A 113 -24.29 -11.26 28.76
C MET A 113 -22.96 -11.99 28.80
N SER A 114 -22.28 -11.99 29.96
CA SER A 114 -21.01 -12.71 30.10
C SER A 114 -21.19 -14.20 29.81
N GLU A 115 -22.24 -14.81 30.36
CA GLU A 115 -22.56 -16.22 30.13
C GLU A 115 -22.92 -16.51 28.66
N ARG A 116 -23.69 -15.63 28.03
CA ARG A 116 -24.04 -15.77 26.61
C ARG A 116 -22.82 -15.63 25.71
N ILE A 117 -21.93 -14.68 25.99
CA ILE A 117 -20.68 -14.51 25.23
C ILE A 117 -19.80 -15.75 25.40
N LYS A 118 -19.72 -16.30 26.63
CA LYS A 118 -19.04 -17.57 26.87
C LYS A 118 -19.62 -18.68 26.02
N PHE A 119 -20.94 -18.85 26.05
CA PHE A 119 -21.65 -19.86 25.28
C PHE A 119 -21.38 -19.71 23.77
N VAL A 120 -21.51 -18.49 23.22
CA VAL A 120 -21.21 -18.20 21.81
C VAL A 120 -19.75 -18.52 21.48
N SER A 121 -18.83 -18.19 22.38
CA SER A 121 -17.40 -18.47 22.18
C SER A 121 -17.13 -19.97 22.14
N ASP A 122 -17.68 -20.72 23.10
CA ASP A 122 -17.53 -22.17 23.18
C ASP A 122 -18.11 -22.86 21.93
N GLU A 123 -19.32 -22.46 21.52
CA GLU A 123 -20.00 -23.02 20.33
C GLU A 123 -19.27 -22.71 19.02
N LEU A 124 -18.62 -21.55 18.92
CA LEU A 124 -17.84 -21.17 17.75
C LEU A 124 -16.36 -21.57 17.86
N GLY A 125 -15.94 -22.27 18.92
CA GLY A 125 -14.53 -22.61 19.14
C GLY A 125 -13.62 -21.38 19.20
N LEU A 126 -14.12 -20.29 19.78
CA LEU A 126 -13.39 -19.05 20.01
C LEU A 126 -12.86 -19.02 21.44
N LEU A 127 -11.75 -18.30 21.64
CA LEU A 127 -11.20 -18.10 22.97
C LEU A 127 -12.13 -17.20 23.80
N PHE A 128 -12.78 -17.75 24.81
CA PHE A 128 -13.44 -16.96 25.86
C PHE A 128 -12.41 -16.55 26.92
N ALA A 129 -11.91 -15.30 26.87
CA ALA A 129 -10.88 -14.80 27.78
C ALA A 129 -11.40 -13.68 28.71
N PRO A 130 -12.24 -14.00 29.72
CA PRO A 130 -12.65 -13.05 30.75
C PRO A 130 -11.58 -12.82 31.83
N ASP A 131 -10.55 -13.67 31.91
CA ASP A 131 -9.58 -13.70 33.02
C ASP A 131 -8.14 -13.32 32.61
N GLN A 132 -7.87 -13.14 31.32
CA GLN A 132 -6.60 -12.57 30.86
C GLN A 132 -6.64 -11.04 30.94
N GLU A 133 -5.49 -10.36 30.93
CA GLU A 133 -5.41 -8.88 30.87
C GLU A 133 -6.28 -8.25 29.75
N THR A 134 -6.71 -9.06 28.78
CA THR A 134 -7.70 -8.77 27.74
C THR A 134 -9.13 -8.56 28.23
N SER A 135 -9.52 -8.96 29.45
CA SER A 135 -10.85 -8.65 29.99
C SER A 135 -11.10 -7.15 30.14
N ARG A 136 -10.00 -6.39 30.17
CA ARG A 136 -9.94 -4.95 30.01
C ARG A 136 -9.65 -4.57 28.55
N ILE A 137 -10.36 -5.10 27.56
CA ILE A 137 -10.52 -4.37 26.28
C ILE A 137 -11.33 -3.10 26.59
N LYS A 138 -10.68 -2.15 27.27
CA LYS A 138 -11.20 -0.81 27.61
C LYS A 138 -11.27 0.07 26.38
N LYS A 139 -10.62 -0.34 25.29
CA LYS A 139 -10.46 0.45 24.07
C LYS A 139 -11.46 -0.04 23.04
N SER A 140 -12.31 0.86 22.58
CA SER A 140 -13.17 0.62 21.42
C SER A 140 -12.30 0.28 20.19
N VAL A 141 -12.88 -0.41 19.21
CA VAL A 141 -12.20 -0.68 17.93
C VAL A 141 -11.66 0.61 17.30
N ASN A 142 -12.37 1.72 17.43
CA ASN A 142 -11.91 3.02 16.93
C ASN A 142 -10.66 3.52 17.64
N LEU A 143 -10.56 3.36 18.97
CA LEU A 143 -9.35 3.72 19.73
C LEU A 143 -8.14 2.91 19.26
N VAL A 144 -8.31 1.61 19.01
CA VAL A 144 -7.24 0.76 18.48
C VAL A 144 -6.83 1.24 17.08
N LYS A 145 -7.79 1.52 16.20
CA LYS A 145 -7.52 2.07 14.87
C LYS A 145 -6.83 3.44 14.93
N ASP A 146 -7.12 4.28 15.92
CA ASP A 146 -6.48 5.59 16.11
C ASP A 146 -5.04 5.43 16.61
N GLU A 147 -4.77 4.48 17.51
CA GLU A 147 -3.41 4.17 17.98
C GLU A 147 -2.51 3.63 16.86
N HIS A 148 -3.04 2.76 16.01
CA HIS A 148 -2.31 2.31 14.81
C HIS A 148 -1.98 3.48 13.88
N LEU A 149 -2.90 4.42 13.70
CA LEU A 149 -2.67 5.62 12.90
C LEU A 149 -1.61 6.54 13.53
N ALA A 150 -1.64 6.73 14.85
CA ALA A 150 -0.63 7.53 15.54
C ALA A 150 0.77 6.90 15.40
N ARG A 151 0.88 5.59 15.61
CA ARG A 151 2.14 4.84 15.43
C ARG A 151 2.66 4.92 13.99
N ALA A 152 1.76 4.85 13.00
CA ALA A 152 2.10 5.03 11.59
C ALA A 152 2.83 6.35 11.34
N ARG A 153 2.24 7.44 11.87
CA ARG A 153 2.76 8.80 11.73
C ARG A 153 4.08 8.97 12.44
N GLU A 154 4.22 8.40 13.64
CA GLU A 154 5.50 8.42 14.36
C GLU A 154 6.59 7.67 13.58
N LEU A 155 6.28 6.53 12.97
CA LEU A 155 7.24 5.77 12.17
C LEU A 155 7.62 6.51 10.88
N GLU A 156 6.66 7.11 10.18
CA GLU A 156 6.92 7.93 9.00
C GLU A 156 7.74 9.18 9.36
N ALA A 157 7.38 9.90 10.44
CA ALA A 157 8.16 11.02 10.94
C ALA A 157 9.58 10.59 11.37
N GLN A 158 9.74 9.43 11.98
CA GLN A 158 11.06 8.87 12.27
C GLN A 158 11.83 8.50 11.00
N LYS A 159 11.17 7.96 9.96
CA LYS A 159 11.81 7.68 8.67
C LYS A 159 12.28 8.98 8.02
N GLU A 160 11.48 10.05 8.04
CA GLU A 160 11.86 11.39 7.58
C GLU A 160 13.01 11.96 8.42
N LEU A 161 12.96 11.87 9.75
CA LEU A 161 14.02 12.35 10.62
C LEU A 161 15.33 11.55 10.48
N LYS A 162 15.22 10.25 10.16
CA LYS A 162 16.34 9.35 9.85
C LYS A 162 16.84 9.49 8.41
N GLN A 163 16.19 10.27 7.53
CA GLN A 163 16.81 10.63 6.27
C GLN A 163 18.03 11.48 6.58
N GLU A 164 19.21 10.87 6.51
CA GLU A 164 20.45 11.58 6.75
C GLU A 164 20.59 12.72 5.73
N LEU A 165 20.81 13.94 6.23
CA LEU A 165 21.20 15.07 5.38
C LEU A 165 22.48 14.71 4.66
N ALA A 166 22.53 15.01 3.36
CA ALA A 166 23.71 14.78 2.55
C ALA A 166 24.88 15.58 3.14
N LYS A 167 26.03 14.94 3.38
CA LYS A 167 27.22 15.63 3.88
C LYS A 167 28.09 16.07 2.71
N ALA A 168 28.86 17.13 2.93
CA ALA A 168 29.85 17.61 1.95
C ALA A 168 30.87 16.52 1.55
N LYS A 169 31.20 15.61 2.48
CA LYS A 169 32.08 14.47 2.21
C LYS A 169 31.47 13.50 1.21
N ASP A 170 30.19 13.18 1.36
CA ASP A 170 29.48 12.26 0.46
C ASP A 170 29.45 12.84 -0.97
N LEU A 171 29.14 14.13 -1.11
CA LEU A 171 29.16 14.81 -2.41
C LEU A 171 30.57 14.81 -3.05
N GLN A 172 31.63 15.01 -2.25
CA GLN A 172 33.01 14.98 -2.74
C GLN A 172 33.42 13.59 -3.25
N GLU A 173 33.09 12.53 -2.51
CA GLU A 173 33.38 11.16 -2.93
C GLU A 173 32.64 10.77 -4.21
N ILE A 174 31.37 11.15 -4.32
CA ILE A 174 30.57 10.89 -5.53
C ILE A 174 31.12 11.69 -6.72
N ASN A 175 31.45 12.98 -6.53
CA ASN A 175 32.02 13.77 -7.63
C ASN A 175 33.34 13.17 -8.14
N LYS A 176 34.16 12.64 -7.24
CA LYS A 176 35.40 11.94 -7.61
C LYS A 176 35.10 10.71 -8.49
N LYS A 177 34.16 9.86 -8.08
CA LYS A 177 33.74 8.69 -8.88
C LYS A 177 33.18 9.08 -10.25
N LEU A 178 32.33 10.10 -10.33
CA LEU A 178 31.78 10.60 -11.60
C LEU A 178 32.87 11.14 -12.54
N ARG A 179 33.90 11.81 -12.01
CA ARG A 179 35.05 12.25 -12.81
C ARG A 179 35.86 11.09 -13.36
N GLU A 180 36.01 10.03 -12.58
CA GLU A 180 36.68 8.78 -12.99
C GLU A 180 35.86 8.08 -14.08
N GLU A 181 34.55 7.93 -13.90
CA GLU A 181 33.63 7.35 -14.90
C GLU A 181 33.65 8.15 -16.23
N LEU A 182 33.58 9.49 -16.19
CA LEU A 182 33.71 10.33 -17.38
C LEU A 182 35.07 10.18 -18.08
N LYS A 183 36.12 9.93 -17.30
CA LYS A 183 37.47 9.71 -17.84
C LYS A 183 37.57 8.37 -18.57
N GLU A 184 36.95 7.33 -18.03
CA GLU A 184 36.89 6.01 -18.67
C GLU A 184 36.08 6.02 -19.98
N ILE A 185 35.00 6.80 -20.02
CA ILE A 185 34.13 6.92 -21.21
C ILE A 185 34.74 7.89 -22.26
N GLY A 186 35.85 8.56 -21.95
CA GLY A 186 36.49 9.51 -22.87
C GLY A 186 35.66 10.77 -23.10
N ALA A 187 34.96 11.24 -22.08
CA ALA A 187 34.01 12.35 -22.17
C ALA A 187 34.66 13.68 -22.58
N SER A 188 33.87 14.56 -23.19
CA SER A 188 34.35 15.83 -23.72
C SER A 188 34.53 16.88 -22.61
N ARG A 189 35.26 17.96 -22.90
CA ARG A 189 35.41 19.10 -21.98
C ARG A 189 34.06 19.71 -21.57
N ALA A 190 33.04 19.61 -22.42
CA ALA A 190 31.69 20.09 -22.12
C ALA A 190 30.99 19.23 -21.05
N ASP A 191 31.23 17.91 -21.03
CA ASP A 191 30.64 17.00 -20.05
C ASP A 191 31.20 17.25 -18.63
N TYR A 192 32.49 17.51 -18.54
CA TYR A 192 33.12 17.94 -17.27
C TYR A 192 32.59 19.29 -16.78
N ALA A 193 32.34 20.24 -17.68
CA ALA A 193 31.77 21.53 -17.32
C ALA A 193 30.34 21.39 -16.75
N GLN A 194 29.53 20.50 -17.32
CA GLN A 194 28.19 20.19 -16.80
C GLN A 194 28.26 19.50 -15.43
N LEU A 195 29.20 18.57 -15.23
CA LEU A 195 29.40 17.93 -13.93
C LEU A 195 29.81 18.95 -12.85
N GLU A 196 30.67 19.92 -13.17
CA GLU A 196 31.05 20.96 -12.21
C GLU A 196 29.90 21.90 -11.88
N ALA A 197 29.09 22.29 -12.87
CA ALA A 197 27.90 23.11 -12.64
C ALA A 197 26.89 22.40 -11.72
N LEU A 198 26.65 21.11 -11.97
CA LEU A 198 25.80 20.28 -11.13
C LEU A 198 26.36 20.16 -9.71
N ASN A 199 27.66 19.89 -9.58
CA ASN A 199 28.33 19.78 -8.27
C ASN A 199 28.22 21.07 -7.45
N LYS A 200 28.35 22.23 -8.10
CA LYS A 200 28.20 23.53 -7.44
C LYS A 200 26.78 23.73 -6.92
N SER A 201 25.77 23.42 -7.73
CA SER A 201 24.36 23.51 -7.34
C SER A 201 24.02 22.56 -6.19
N LEU A 202 24.51 21.32 -6.23
CA LEU A 202 24.31 20.35 -5.15
C LEU A 202 25.02 20.76 -3.86
N MET A 203 26.23 21.33 -3.97
CA MET A 203 26.99 21.82 -2.82
C MET A 203 26.32 23.02 -2.13
N GLU A 204 25.68 23.91 -2.88
CA GLU A 204 24.86 25.00 -2.33
C GLU A 204 23.67 24.45 -1.54
N LYS A 205 22.97 23.42 -2.06
CA LYS A 205 21.86 22.76 -1.36
C LYS A 205 22.31 21.99 -0.11
N VAL A 206 23.47 21.33 -0.16
CA VAL A 206 24.08 20.68 1.01
C VAL A 206 24.43 21.70 2.10
N LYS A 207 25.00 22.86 1.73
CA LYS A 207 25.31 23.95 2.67
C LYS A 207 24.05 24.55 3.30
N ALA A 208 22.97 24.67 2.53
CA ALA A 208 21.68 25.14 3.01
C ALA A 208 20.95 24.11 3.90
N ARG A 209 21.44 22.87 3.98
CA ARG A 209 20.78 21.71 4.63
C ARG A 209 19.43 21.35 3.99
N ASP A 210 19.29 21.63 2.71
CA ASP A 210 18.09 21.40 1.91
C ASP A 210 18.21 20.18 0.99
N LEU A 211 19.16 19.28 1.27
CA LEU A 211 19.39 18.08 0.46
C LEU A 211 19.58 16.85 1.35
N THR A 212 18.72 15.85 1.18
CA THR A 212 18.90 14.55 1.84
C THR A 212 19.86 13.66 1.04
N PHE A 213 20.46 12.68 1.69
CA PHE A 213 21.36 11.71 1.05
C PHE A 213 20.63 10.92 -0.07
N LEU A 214 19.35 10.60 0.12
CA LEU A 214 18.52 9.94 -0.89
C LEU A 214 18.29 10.83 -2.12
N GLU A 215 17.94 12.11 -1.90
CA GLU A 215 17.76 13.07 -3.00
C GLU A 215 19.06 13.36 -3.75
N LEU A 216 20.19 13.39 -3.04
CA LEU A 216 21.51 13.50 -3.64
C LEU A 216 21.74 12.33 -4.61
N ASN A 217 21.60 11.09 -4.15
CA ASN A 217 21.79 9.89 -4.99
C ASN A 217 20.84 9.86 -6.17
N LYS A 218 19.55 10.21 -5.97
CA LYS A 218 18.58 10.25 -7.06
C LYS A 218 18.99 11.22 -8.18
N LYS A 219 19.43 12.44 -7.83
CA LYS A 219 19.90 13.42 -8.82
C LYS A 219 21.16 12.96 -9.56
N ILE A 220 22.00 12.17 -8.90
CA ILE A 220 23.18 11.56 -9.52
C ILE A 220 22.76 10.45 -10.49
N ASP A 221 21.80 9.61 -10.12
CA ASP A 221 21.27 8.56 -10.99
C ASP A 221 20.58 9.15 -12.23
N GLU A 222 19.81 10.23 -12.06
CA GLU A 222 19.22 11.00 -13.17
C GLU A 222 20.31 11.53 -14.12
N TYR A 223 21.37 12.14 -13.58
CA TYR A 223 22.52 12.59 -14.38
C TYR A 223 23.21 11.44 -15.12
N LYS A 224 23.38 10.29 -14.48
CA LYS A 224 23.95 9.08 -15.10
C LYS A 224 23.06 8.55 -16.22
N GLN A 225 21.75 8.55 -16.05
CA GLN A 225 20.80 8.11 -17.09
C GLN A 225 20.79 9.06 -18.30
N GLU A 226 20.84 10.39 -18.08
CA GLU A 226 20.94 11.36 -19.17
C GLU A 226 22.24 11.21 -19.99
N LYS A 227 23.31 10.75 -19.34
CA LYS A 227 24.64 10.54 -19.94
C LYS A 227 24.89 9.12 -20.40
N ALA A 228 24.01 8.17 -20.10
CA ALA A 228 24.09 6.84 -20.65
C ALA A 228 23.96 6.91 -22.19
N PRO A 229 24.75 6.14 -22.96
CA PRO A 229 24.61 6.10 -24.40
C PRO A 229 23.15 5.72 -24.72
N LYS A 230 22.44 6.58 -25.45
CA LYS A 230 21.12 6.24 -26.00
C LYS A 230 21.30 5.07 -26.97
N THR A 231 21.08 3.86 -26.50
CA THR A 231 21.37 2.61 -27.22
C THR A 231 20.54 2.38 -28.48
N ASN A 232 19.73 3.34 -28.93
CA ASN A 232 18.87 3.18 -30.12
C ASN A 232 19.15 4.17 -31.27
N GLU A 233 20.12 5.10 -31.18
CA GLU A 233 20.40 6.04 -32.29
C GLU A 233 21.74 5.77 -33.03
N ILE A 234 22.66 4.98 -32.47
CA ILE A 234 24.05 4.90 -32.98
C ILE A 234 24.31 3.69 -33.91
N VAL A 235 23.37 2.76 -34.08
CA VAL A 235 23.62 1.52 -34.85
C VAL A 235 23.63 1.73 -36.37
N LEU A 236 23.08 2.82 -36.91
CA LEU A 236 22.94 2.98 -38.37
C LEU A 236 24.20 3.52 -39.08
N ASP A 237 25.05 4.26 -38.37
CA ASP A 237 26.22 4.94 -38.95
C ASP A 237 27.55 4.20 -38.76
N ASP A 238 27.54 3.04 -38.09
CA ASP A 238 28.73 2.20 -37.97
C ASP A 238 29.07 1.57 -39.34
N LYS A 239 30.28 1.85 -39.85
CA LYS A 239 30.80 1.30 -41.13
C LYS A 239 31.26 -0.16 -41.01
N SER A 240 31.29 -0.73 -39.81
CA SER A 240 31.70 -2.12 -39.57
C SER A 240 30.57 -3.14 -39.76
N ILE A 241 29.31 -2.69 -39.88
CA ILE A 241 28.15 -3.57 -40.04
C ILE A 241 27.96 -3.92 -41.52
N PRO A 242 27.94 -5.22 -41.91
CA PRO A 242 27.68 -5.66 -43.27
C PRO A 242 26.34 -5.11 -43.79
N GLU A 243 26.27 -4.66 -45.05
CA GLU A 243 25.07 -4.04 -45.65
C GLU A 243 23.80 -4.88 -45.46
N LYS A 244 23.92 -6.21 -45.47
CA LYS A 244 22.81 -7.15 -45.24
C LYS A 244 22.18 -7.01 -43.86
N GLU A 245 22.95 -6.71 -42.81
CA GLU A 245 22.43 -6.53 -41.46
C GLU A 245 21.75 -5.16 -41.29
N LYS A 246 22.23 -4.13 -42.00
CA LYS A 246 21.54 -2.82 -42.07
C LYS A 246 20.20 -2.91 -42.78
N GLU A 247 20.10 -3.74 -43.80
CA GLU A 247 18.86 -3.96 -44.55
C GLU A 247 17.80 -4.70 -43.70
N VAL A 248 18.22 -5.73 -42.96
CA VAL A 248 17.36 -6.43 -41.99
C VAL A 248 16.88 -5.49 -40.88
N LEU A 249 17.75 -4.62 -40.35
CA LEU A 249 17.36 -3.63 -39.33
C LEU A 249 16.35 -2.59 -39.85
N LYS A 250 16.51 -2.13 -41.10
CA LYS A 250 15.55 -1.22 -41.75
C LYS A 250 14.20 -1.90 -41.92
N GLN A 251 14.20 -3.18 -42.29
CA GLN A 251 12.96 -3.93 -42.47
C GLN A 251 12.23 -4.11 -41.13
N PHE A 252 12.95 -4.49 -40.07
CA PHE A 252 12.39 -4.58 -38.72
C PHE A 252 11.81 -3.27 -38.19
N THR A 253 12.50 -2.14 -38.39
CA THR A 253 11.99 -0.83 -37.95
C THR A 253 10.77 -0.40 -38.76
N SER A 254 10.73 -0.69 -40.06
CA SER A 254 9.56 -0.42 -40.90
C SER A 254 8.33 -1.24 -40.48
N ASP A 255 8.50 -2.54 -40.20
CA ASP A 255 7.43 -3.43 -39.77
C ASP A 255 6.89 -3.03 -38.39
N LEU A 256 7.77 -2.62 -37.47
CA LEU A 256 7.37 -2.15 -36.15
C LEU A 256 6.51 -0.88 -36.27
N THR A 257 6.92 0.07 -37.12
CA THR A 257 6.20 1.34 -37.35
C THR A 257 4.82 1.10 -37.95
N ILE A 258 4.73 0.20 -38.93
CA ILE A 258 3.45 -0.23 -39.53
C ILE A 258 2.55 -0.90 -38.48
N SER A 259 3.12 -1.74 -37.61
CA SER A 259 2.37 -2.41 -36.54
C SER A 259 1.81 -1.44 -35.49
N MET A 260 2.53 -0.35 -35.21
CA MET A 260 2.10 0.67 -34.27
C MET A 260 0.99 1.55 -34.87
N GLN A 261 1.15 1.99 -36.13
CA GLN A 261 0.11 2.74 -36.84
C GLN A 261 -1.20 1.95 -37.00
N LYS A 262 -1.13 0.63 -37.22
CA LYS A 262 -2.31 -0.25 -37.23
C LYS A 262 -2.97 -0.34 -35.85
N ARG A 263 -2.19 -0.38 -34.77
CA ARG A 263 -2.70 -0.38 -33.39
C ARG A 263 -3.38 0.94 -33.03
N ASP A 264 -2.81 2.06 -33.44
CA ASP A 264 -3.39 3.39 -33.16
C ASP A 264 -4.67 3.65 -33.98
N LYS A 265 -4.72 3.21 -35.24
CA LYS A 265 -5.98 3.24 -36.04
C LYS A 265 -7.09 2.38 -35.42
N LYS A 266 -6.75 1.22 -34.84
CA LYS A 266 -7.72 0.33 -34.18
C LYS A 266 -8.21 0.88 -32.83
N ARG A 267 -7.40 1.70 -32.14
CA ARG A 267 -7.80 2.42 -30.93
C ARG A 267 -8.74 3.59 -31.25
N ASN A 268 -8.48 4.33 -32.33
CA ASN A 268 -9.31 5.47 -32.74
C ASN A 268 -10.62 5.08 -33.45
N SER A 269 -10.80 3.83 -33.88
CA SER A 269 -12.05 3.34 -34.48
C SER A 269 -13.04 2.74 -33.47
N ASN A 270 -12.66 2.62 -32.20
CA ASN A 270 -13.46 2.06 -31.10
C ASN A 270 -13.79 3.11 -30.01
N SER A 271 -13.52 4.39 -30.29
CA SER A 271 -14.01 5.57 -29.56
C SER A 271 -15.12 6.22 -30.36
#